data_AF-A0A4W2DWH5-F1
#
_entry.id   AF-A0A4W2DWH5-F1
#
_cell.length_a   1.000
_cell.length_b   1.000
_cell.length_c   1.000
_cell.angle_alpha   90.00
_cell.angle_beta   90.00
_cell.angle_gamma   90.00
#
_symmetry.space_group_name_H-M   'P 1'
#
loop_
_entity.id
_entity.type
_entity.pdbx_description
1 polymer ?
#
loop_
_entity_poly.entity_id
_entity_poly.type
_entity_poly.pdbx_seq_one_letter_code
_entity_poly.pdbx_strand_id
1 'polypeptide(L)'
;MVPVLLSLSLSHLSLWAFALVSVLVFLKLTRLLLRRQMLARAMDRFSGPPTHWLFGHALEIQQTGSLDKVVSWTHEFPYAHQLWVGQFLGFLNIYDPDYAKAVYSRGGKGLLVLQGPKWFQHRKLLTPGFHYDVLKPYVALFAESTRVMLDKWEKKAREQKSFDIYSDVGHMALDSLMKCTFGKGTSGLNDSRDNNYYLSVKELTLLMQQRIDSFQYHNDFIYFLTPHGRRFLRACQVAHDHTDQVIRERKAALQDEKERERIQSKRHLDFLDILLGAWDEEGIKLSDEDLRAEVDTFMFEGHDTTTSAISWVLYCMSLYPEHQRRCREEIQEILGDRDTLKWDDLAEMTYLTMCIKESFRLYPPVPQVYRQLSQPVNFVDGRSLPEGSLISLHIYALHRNSTVWPDPEVFDPLRFSPENVARRHSFAFIPFSAGPRNCIGQQFAMAEVKVVTALCLLRFEFAPDPSRLPIKMPQLVLRSKNGIHLHLKPLGPGSEK
;
A
#
# COMPACT_ATOMS: atom_id res chain seq x y z
N MET A 1 -23.90 -63.74 -23.81
CA MET A 1 -23.98 -62.60 -24.76
C MET A 1 -23.65 -61.31 -24.02
N VAL A 2 -22.36 -60.95 -23.99
CA VAL A 2 -21.76 -59.64 -23.67
C VAL A 2 -20.36 -59.72 -24.33
N PRO A 3 -19.71 -58.69 -24.91
CA PRO A 3 -19.99 -57.23 -24.92
C PRO A 3 -19.87 -56.54 -26.31
N VAL A 4 -20.50 -55.37 -26.50
CA VAL A 4 -19.92 -54.29 -27.34
C VAL A 4 -20.25 -52.95 -26.66
N LEU A 5 -19.48 -52.63 -25.62
CA LEU A 5 -19.47 -51.29 -25.02
C LEU A 5 -18.24 -50.56 -25.57
N LEU A 6 -18.50 -49.64 -26.51
CA LEU A 6 -17.76 -48.40 -26.79
C LEU A 6 -16.22 -48.49 -26.72
N SER A 7 -15.57 -48.95 -27.80
CA SER A 7 -14.17 -48.61 -28.08
C SER A 7 -14.09 -47.27 -28.81
N LEU A 8 -14.22 -46.15 -28.08
CA LEU A 8 -13.81 -44.85 -28.62
C LEU A 8 -12.31 -44.90 -28.92
N SER A 9 -11.93 -44.86 -30.19
CA SER A 9 -10.51 -44.81 -30.57
C SER A 9 -9.88 -43.53 -30.01
N LEU A 10 -8.59 -43.60 -29.63
CA LEU A 10 -7.84 -42.44 -29.15
C LEU A 10 -7.89 -41.24 -30.13
N SER A 11 -8.05 -41.49 -31.44
CA SER A 11 -8.19 -40.45 -32.46
C SER A 11 -9.53 -39.71 -32.38
N HIS A 12 -10.63 -40.39 -32.09
CA HIS A 12 -11.92 -39.72 -31.89
C HIS A 12 -11.92 -38.88 -30.61
N LEU A 13 -11.34 -39.40 -29.52
CA LEU A 13 -11.18 -38.66 -28.27
C LEU A 13 -10.31 -37.39 -28.44
N SER A 14 -9.22 -37.46 -29.21
CA SER A 14 -8.36 -36.28 -29.46
C SER A 14 -9.05 -35.24 -30.34
N LEU A 15 -9.83 -35.66 -31.34
CA LEU A 15 -10.67 -34.78 -32.17
C LEU A 15 -11.74 -34.05 -31.34
N TRP A 16 -12.45 -34.77 -30.46
CA TRP A 16 -13.43 -34.15 -29.55
C TRP A 16 -12.78 -33.17 -28.58
N ALA A 17 -11.60 -33.50 -28.05
CA ALA A 17 -10.85 -32.61 -27.17
C ALA A 17 -10.41 -31.33 -27.91
N PHE A 18 -9.88 -31.47 -29.13
CA PHE A 18 -9.48 -30.32 -29.95
C PHE A 18 -10.67 -29.42 -30.31
N ALA A 19 -11.80 -30.01 -30.69
CA ALA A 19 -13.03 -29.28 -30.98
C ALA A 19 -13.53 -28.52 -29.74
N LEU A 20 -13.56 -29.17 -28.57
CA LEU A 20 -13.96 -28.54 -27.31
C LEU A 20 -13.02 -27.38 -26.94
N VAL A 21 -11.71 -27.57 -27.02
CA VAL A 21 -10.72 -26.52 -26.74
C VAL A 21 -10.91 -25.34 -27.70
N SER A 22 -11.11 -25.60 -28.99
CA SER A 22 -11.32 -24.56 -30.00
C SER A 22 -12.58 -23.74 -29.70
N VAL A 23 -13.69 -24.39 -29.33
CA VAL A 23 -14.93 -23.71 -28.92
C VAL A 23 -14.71 -22.86 -27.67
N LEU A 24 -14.02 -23.37 -26.65
CA LEU A 24 -13.72 -22.63 -25.43
C LEU A 24 -12.83 -21.40 -25.69
N VAL A 25 -11.83 -21.54 -26.56
CA VAL A 25 -10.96 -20.44 -26.99
C VAL A 25 -11.77 -19.38 -27.74
N PHE A 26 -12.60 -19.80 -28.69
CA PHE A 26 -13.47 -18.90 -29.45
C PHE A 26 -14.43 -18.11 -28.54
N LEU A 27 -15.08 -18.78 -27.59
CA LEU A 27 -15.97 -18.14 -26.61
C LEU A 27 -15.21 -17.14 -25.72
N LYS A 28 -14.02 -17.49 -25.24
CA LYS A 28 -13.18 -16.57 -24.45
C LYS A 28 -12.75 -15.36 -25.25
N LEU A 29 -12.29 -15.55 -26.50
CA LEU A 29 -11.88 -14.46 -27.38
C LEU A 29 -13.06 -13.54 -27.70
N THR A 30 -14.23 -14.11 -27.99
CA THR A 30 -15.45 -13.34 -28.27
C THR A 30 -15.85 -12.48 -27.06
N ARG A 31 -15.86 -13.06 -25.85
CA ARG A 31 -16.12 -12.30 -24.61
C ARG A 31 -15.10 -11.19 -24.38
N LEU A 32 -13.83 -11.45 -24.66
CA LEU A 32 -12.76 -10.45 -24.52
C LEU A 32 -12.94 -9.28 -25.50
N LEU A 33 -13.27 -9.57 -26.76
CA LEU A 33 -13.52 -8.56 -27.79
C LEU A 33 -14.78 -7.74 -27.48
N LEU A 34 -15.87 -8.38 -27.03
CA LEU A 34 -17.08 -7.68 -26.61
C LEU A 34 -16.82 -6.78 -25.41
N ARG A 35 -16.08 -7.27 -24.40
CA ARG A 35 -15.69 -6.46 -23.23
C ARG A 35 -14.82 -5.28 -23.64
N ARG A 36 -13.86 -5.48 -24.53
CA ARG A 36 -13.03 -4.41 -25.10
C ARG A 36 -13.89 -3.35 -25.78
N GLN A 37 -14.79 -3.75 -26.68
CA GLN A 37 -15.67 -2.81 -27.39
C GLN A 37 -16.56 -2.02 -26.44
N MET A 38 -17.09 -2.68 -25.40
CA MET A 38 -17.88 -2.03 -24.36
C MET A 38 -17.08 -0.97 -23.60
N LEU A 39 -15.86 -1.31 -23.15
CA LEU A 39 -14.98 -0.38 -22.44
C LEU A 39 -14.53 0.78 -23.33
N ALA A 40 -14.20 0.51 -24.59
CA ALA A 40 -13.83 1.55 -25.55
C ALA A 40 -14.97 2.54 -25.77
N ARG A 41 -16.18 2.04 -26.09
CA ARG A 41 -17.38 2.89 -26.29
C ARG A 41 -17.74 3.72 -25.07
N ALA A 42 -17.61 3.14 -23.87
CA ALA A 42 -17.83 3.87 -22.63
C ALA A 42 -16.89 5.08 -22.50
N MET A 43 -15.68 4.99 -23.05
CA MET A 43 -14.65 6.01 -22.96
C MET A 43 -14.53 6.91 -24.20
N ASP A 44 -15.40 6.79 -25.22
CA ASP A 44 -15.32 7.56 -26.49
C ASP A 44 -15.31 9.09 -26.26
N ARG A 45 -15.92 9.58 -25.17
CA ARG A 45 -15.96 11.00 -24.79
C ARG A 45 -14.71 11.48 -24.02
N PHE A 46 -13.76 10.59 -23.77
CA PHE A 46 -12.50 10.87 -23.11
C PHE A 46 -11.38 10.68 -24.12
N SER A 47 -10.67 11.75 -24.46
CA SER A 47 -9.42 11.64 -25.22
C SER A 47 -8.33 10.97 -24.38
N GLY A 48 -7.26 10.53 -25.02
CA GLY A 48 -6.08 10.03 -24.33
C GLY A 48 -4.88 9.96 -25.24
N PRO A 49 -3.72 9.55 -24.68
CA PRO A 49 -2.50 9.38 -25.44
C PRO A 49 -2.66 8.38 -26.60
N PRO A 50 -1.77 8.40 -27.61
CA PRO A 50 -1.76 7.40 -28.66
C PRO A 50 -1.51 5.99 -28.11
N THR A 51 -2.33 5.03 -28.53
CA THR A 51 -2.17 3.63 -28.14
C THR A 51 -1.32 2.86 -29.14
N HIS A 52 -0.34 2.08 -28.66
CA HIS A 52 0.31 1.06 -29.50
C HIS A 52 -0.70 -0.03 -29.87
N TRP A 53 -0.68 -0.49 -31.13
CA TRP A 53 -1.66 -1.43 -31.70
C TRP A 53 -1.84 -2.74 -30.92
N LEU A 54 -0.80 -3.23 -30.22
CA LEU A 54 -0.86 -4.39 -29.32
C LEU A 54 -0.83 -4.04 -27.83
N PHE A 55 0.16 -3.25 -27.40
CA PHE A 55 0.45 -2.97 -26.00
C PHE A 55 -0.42 -1.89 -25.34
N GLY A 56 -1.25 -1.18 -26.10
CA GLY A 56 -1.95 0.00 -25.56
C GLY A 56 -0.92 1.04 -25.11
N HIS A 57 -0.96 1.42 -23.84
CA HIS A 57 0.02 2.31 -23.21
C HIS A 57 1.10 1.57 -22.40
N ALA A 58 1.09 0.23 -22.36
CA ALA A 58 1.99 -0.53 -21.50
C ALA A 58 3.48 -0.23 -21.73
N LEU A 59 3.90 0.04 -22.97
CA LEU A 59 5.29 0.39 -23.28
C LEU A 59 5.74 1.72 -22.66
N GLU A 60 4.83 2.66 -22.45
CA GLU A 60 5.10 3.92 -21.75
C GLU A 60 5.06 3.70 -20.22
N ILE A 61 4.09 2.92 -19.73
CA ILE A 61 3.92 2.65 -18.29
C ILE A 61 5.07 1.84 -17.70
N GLN A 62 5.66 0.92 -18.48
CA GLN A 62 6.79 0.09 -18.06
C GLN A 62 8.14 0.83 -18.03
N GLN A 63 8.22 2.05 -18.59
CA GLN A 63 9.46 2.84 -18.55
C GLN A 63 9.73 3.40 -17.15
N THR A 64 11.02 3.55 -16.83
CA THR A 64 11.42 4.28 -15.62
C THR A 64 10.97 5.75 -15.75
N GLY A 65 10.29 6.29 -14.73
CA GLY A 65 9.73 7.65 -14.78
C GLY A 65 8.30 7.73 -15.33
N SER A 66 7.61 6.60 -15.55
CA SER A 66 6.25 6.59 -16.09
C SER A 66 5.21 7.34 -15.24
N LEU A 67 5.39 7.44 -13.91
CA LEU A 67 4.56 8.28 -13.06
C LEU A 67 4.59 9.76 -13.49
N ASP A 68 5.79 10.27 -13.76
CA ASP A 68 6.01 11.66 -14.22
C ASP A 68 5.50 11.82 -15.67
N LYS A 69 5.63 10.77 -16.50
CA LYS A 69 5.01 10.74 -17.84
C LYS A 69 3.47 10.87 -17.77
N VAL A 70 2.81 10.20 -16.83
CA VAL A 70 1.36 10.35 -16.64
C VAL A 70 1.01 11.77 -16.17
N VAL A 71 1.82 12.38 -15.30
CA VAL A 71 1.64 13.81 -14.95
C VAL A 71 1.65 14.68 -16.20
N SER A 72 2.58 14.44 -17.14
CA SER A 72 2.63 15.19 -18.41
C SER A 72 1.33 15.08 -19.22
N TRP A 73 0.72 13.89 -19.25
CA TRP A 73 -0.57 13.68 -19.92
C TRP A 73 -1.73 14.41 -19.24
N THR A 74 -1.66 14.68 -17.94
CA THR A 74 -2.74 15.40 -17.24
C THR A 74 -2.88 16.86 -17.67
N HIS A 75 -1.81 17.46 -18.22
CA HIS A 75 -1.86 18.81 -18.80
C HIS A 75 -2.56 18.85 -20.16
N GLU A 76 -2.43 17.78 -20.95
CA GLU A 76 -3.08 17.63 -22.26
C GLU A 76 -4.54 17.20 -22.14
N PHE A 77 -4.86 16.41 -21.12
CA PHE A 77 -6.18 15.82 -20.93
C PHE A 77 -6.77 16.22 -19.56
N PRO A 78 -7.56 17.30 -19.49
CA PRO A 78 -8.20 17.71 -18.25
C PRO A 78 -9.11 16.63 -17.66
N TYR A 79 -9.13 16.55 -16.33
CA TYR A 79 -9.90 15.62 -15.50
C TYR A 79 -9.50 14.14 -15.57
N ALA A 80 -9.48 13.58 -16.77
CA ALA A 80 -9.29 12.16 -16.99
C ALA A 80 -8.87 11.84 -18.43
N HIS A 81 -8.16 10.73 -18.60
CA HIS A 81 -7.78 10.19 -19.92
C HIS A 81 -7.93 8.67 -19.98
N GLN A 82 -8.04 8.12 -21.20
CA GLN A 82 -8.03 6.68 -21.39
C GLN A 82 -6.66 6.09 -21.04
N LEU A 83 -6.64 4.93 -20.37
CA LEU A 83 -5.43 4.16 -20.08
C LEU A 83 -5.63 2.68 -20.43
N TRP A 84 -4.87 2.19 -21.41
CA TRP A 84 -4.99 0.83 -21.91
C TRP A 84 -3.75 0.01 -21.54
N VAL A 85 -3.94 -1.16 -20.95
CA VAL A 85 -2.87 -2.17 -20.76
C VAL A 85 -3.13 -3.31 -21.73
N GLY A 86 -2.28 -3.40 -22.75
CA GLY A 86 -2.65 -4.14 -23.96
C GLY A 86 -3.86 -3.51 -24.65
N GLN A 87 -4.46 -4.22 -25.59
CA GLN A 87 -5.68 -3.77 -26.27
C GLN A 87 -6.98 -4.19 -25.58
N PHE A 88 -6.94 -4.89 -24.45
CA PHE A 88 -8.12 -5.57 -23.90
C PHE A 88 -8.61 -5.02 -22.57
N LEU A 89 -7.73 -4.36 -21.80
CA LEU A 89 -8.05 -3.81 -20.49
C LEU A 89 -7.90 -2.29 -20.53
N GLY A 90 -9.03 -1.59 -20.57
CA GLY A 90 -9.09 -0.14 -20.61
C GLY A 90 -9.65 0.42 -19.31
N PHE A 91 -8.94 1.38 -18.73
CA PHE A 91 -9.35 2.16 -17.55
C PHE A 91 -9.55 3.62 -17.94
N LEU A 92 -10.49 4.29 -17.31
CA LEU A 92 -10.47 5.75 -17.25
C LEU A 92 -9.53 6.15 -16.11
N ASN A 93 -8.39 6.75 -16.45
CA ASN A 93 -7.44 7.29 -15.50
C ASN A 93 -7.92 8.67 -15.04
N ILE A 94 -8.24 8.81 -13.75
CA ILE A 94 -8.78 10.03 -13.15
C ILE A 94 -7.78 10.64 -12.16
N TYR A 95 -7.66 11.97 -12.17
CA TYR A 95 -6.67 12.73 -11.36
C TYR A 95 -7.17 14.14 -11.02
N ASP A 96 -8.49 14.32 -10.98
CA ASP A 96 -9.15 15.54 -10.57
C ASP A 96 -10.00 15.31 -9.30
N PRO A 97 -10.06 16.26 -8.36
CA PRO A 97 -10.76 16.06 -7.10
C PRO A 97 -12.27 15.78 -7.24
N ASP A 98 -12.96 16.39 -8.20
CA ASP A 98 -14.41 16.17 -8.41
C ASP A 98 -14.66 14.78 -9.02
N TYR A 99 -13.81 14.37 -9.97
CA TYR A 99 -13.82 13.03 -10.53
C TYR A 99 -13.52 11.96 -9.47
N ALA A 100 -12.50 12.20 -8.64
CA ALA A 100 -12.14 11.32 -7.53
C ALA A 100 -13.32 11.21 -6.55
N LYS A 101 -13.95 12.32 -6.19
CA LYS A 101 -15.13 12.35 -5.31
C LYS A 101 -16.31 11.58 -5.91
N ALA A 102 -16.62 11.78 -7.20
CA ALA A 102 -17.75 11.12 -7.87
C ALA A 102 -17.67 9.58 -7.80
N VAL A 103 -16.45 9.02 -7.83
CA VAL A 103 -16.22 7.56 -7.80
C VAL A 103 -15.92 7.05 -6.39
N TYR A 104 -15.01 7.68 -5.65
CA TYR A 104 -14.44 7.13 -4.41
C TYR A 104 -15.24 7.51 -3.15
N SER A 105 -16.19 8.45 -3.23
CA SER A 105 -17.17 8.64 -2.16
C SER A 105 -18.18 7.48 -2.05
N ARG A 106 -18.27 6.62 -3.07
CA ARG A 106 -19.23 5.52 -3.16
C ARG A 106 -18.69 4.23 -2.55
N GLY A 107 -19.63 3.34 -2.21
CA GLY A 107 -19.37 1.99 -1.72
C GLY A 107 -18.42 1.20 -2.60
N GLY A 108 -17.81 0.15 -2.04
CA GLY A 108 -16.84 -0.66 -2.76
C GLY A 108 -16.80 -2.11 -2.33
N LYS A 109 -15.77 -2.79 -2.81
CA LYS A 109 -15.54 -4.23 -2.70
C LYS A 109 -14.42 -4.67 -1.70
N GLY A 110 -14.72 -5.07 -0.44
CA GLY A 110 -13.76 -5.77 0.47
C GLY A 110 -12.88 -4.95 1.37
N LEU A 111 -12.14 -5.46 2.38
CA LEU A 111 -11.31 -4.49 3.13
C LEU A 111 -10.26 -3.91 2.16
N LEU A 112 -9.48 -4.80 1.54
CA LEU A 112 -8.82 -4.56 0.27
C LEU A 112 -9.57 -5.18 -0.93
N VAL A 113 -9.92 -6.50 -0.88
CA VAL A 113 -10.33 -7.29 -2.07
C VAL A 113 -11.73 -7.97 -2.02
N LEU A 114 -12.25 -8.35 -0.83
CA LEU A 114 -13.63 -8.88 -0.56
C LEU A 114 -14.77 -8.09 -1.26
N GLN A 115 -16.08 -8.35 -1.15
CA GLN A 115 -17.13 -7.48 -1.79
C GLN A 115 -18.43 -7.36 -0.98
N GLY A 116 -19.21 -6.30 -1.19
CA GLY A 116 -20.61 -6.23 -0.74
C GLY A 116 -20.83 -6.36 0.79
N PRO A 117 -21.87 -7.07 1.26
CA PRO A 117 -22.16 -7.23 2.68
C PRO A 117 -21.03 -7.89 3.50
N LYS A 118 -20.29 -8.85 2.90
CA LYS A 118 -19.16 -9.51 3.57
C LYS A 118 -18.04 -8.52 3.91
N TRP A 119 -17.76 -7.57 3.02
CA TRP A 119 -16.86 -6.46 3.33
C TRP A 119 -17.32 -5.66 4.54
N PHE A 120 -18.59 -5.24 4.55
CA PHE A 120 -19.12 -4.38 5.60
C PHE A 120 -19.05 -5.09 6.96
N GLN A 121 -19.33 -6.39 6.99
CA GLN A 121 -19.18 -7.24 8.16
C GLN A 121 -17.74 -7.23 8.68
N HIS A 122 -16.76 -7.51 7.82
CA HIS A 122 -15.34 -7.51 8.21
C HIS A 122 -14.86 -6.11 8.63
N ARG A 123 -15.24 -5.05 7.90
CA ARG A 123 -14.90 -3.66 8.26
C ARG A 123 -15.47 -3.30 9.63
N LYS A 124 -16.72 -3.67 9.91
CA LYS A 124 -17.36 -3.45 11.22
C LYS A 124 -16.66 -4.23 12.32
N LEU A 125 -16.26 -5.47 12.06
CA LEU A 125 -15.50 -6.31 13.00
C LEU A 125 -14.15 -5.70 13.35
N LEU A 126 -13.40 -5.19 12.36
CA LEU A 126 -12.00 -4.79 12.52
C LEU A 126 -11.78 -3.33 12.90
N THR A 127 -12.75 -2.44 12.62
CA THR A 127 -12.62 -1.00 12.94
C THR A 127 -12.31 -0.71 14.42
N PRO A 128 -12.91 -1.43 15.41
CA PRO A 128 -12.56 -1.25 16.82
C PRO A 128 -11.08 -1.46 17.16
N GLY A 129 -10.36 -2.31 16.42
CA GLY A 129 -8.92 -2.57 16.61
C GLY A 129 -8.01 -1.40 16.23
N PHE A 130 -8.57 -0.33 15.64
CA PHE A 130 -7.86 0.89 15.28
C PHE A 130 -8.39 2.12 16.03
N HIS A 131 -9.15 1.91 17.10
CA HIS A 131 -9.57 2.97 18.01
C HIS A 131 -8.37 3.55 18.77
N TYR A 132 -8.38 4.85 19.09
CA TYR A 132 -7.23 5.52 19.71
C TYR A 132 -6.80 4.88 21.04
N ASP A 133 -7.73 4.30 21.80
CA ASP A 133 -7.39 3.58 23.04
C ASP A 133 -6.63 2.26 22.81
N VAL A 134 -6.74 1.66 21.62
CA VAL A 134 -5.89 0.54 21.17
C VAL A 134 -4.52 1.05 20.71
N LEU A 135 -4.49 2.23 20.08
CA LEU A 135 -3.26 2.79 19.49
C LEU A 135 -2.34 3.47 20.51
N LYS A 136 -2.87 3.99 21.61
CA LYS A 136 -2.10 4.67 22.68
C LYS A 136 -0.89 3.86 23.16
N PRO A 137 -1.02 2.58 23.55
CA PRO A 137 0.11 1.77 23.99
C PRO A 137 1.16 1.52 22.89
N TYR A 138 0.76 1.59 21.61
CA TYR A 138 1.66 1.29 20.48
C TYR A 138 2.77 2.33 20.32
N VAL A 139 2.63 3.54 20.87
CA VAL A 139 3.68 4.56 20.85
C VAL A 139 4.98 4.05 21.48
N ALA A 140 4.89 3.33 22.58
CA ALA A 140 6.05 2.74 23.23
C ALA A 140 6.68 1.64 22.35
N LEU A 141 5.86 0.83 21.67
CA LEU A 141 6.32 -0.23 20.78
C LEU A 141 6.99 0.33 19.52
N PHE A 142 6.41 1.39 18.91
CA PHE A 142 7.02 2.13 17.81
C PHE A 142 8.41 2.65 18.21
N ALA A 143 8.51 3.27 19.39
CA ALA A 143 9.77 3.80 19.90
C ALA A 143 10.81 2.70 20.16
N GLU A 144 10.40 1.56 20.72
CA GLU A 144 11.28 0.42 20.99
C GLU A 144 11.88 -0.15 19.69
N SER A 145 11.04 -0.48 18.72
CA SER A 145 11.49 -1.00 17.41
C SER A 145 12.33 0.02 16.65
N THR A 146 11.97 1.31 16.75
CA THR A 146 12.78 2.41 16.19
C THR A 146 14.17 2.47 16.82
N ARG A 147 14.28 2.38 18.15
CA ARG A 147 15.58 2.43 18.84
C ARG A 147 16.51 1.31 18.37
N VAL A 148 16.00 0.09 18.18
CA VAL A 148 16.77 -1.04 17.64
C VAL A 148 17.31 -0.71 16.24
N MET A 149 16.52 -0.08 15.38
CA MET A 149 16.97 0.39 14.05
C MET A 149 18.04 1.48 14.17
N LEU A 150 17.80 2.49 15.01
CA LEU A 150 18.72 3.61 15.20
C LEU A 150 20.07 3.18 15.78
N ASP A 151 20.10 2.19 16.68
CA ASP A 151 21.33 1.60 17.22
C ASP A 151 22.18 0.94 16.11
N LYS A 152 21.53 0.35 15.09
CA LYS A 152 22.21 -0.17 13.88
C LYS A 152 22.71 0.96 12.99
N TRP A 153 21.90 2.01 12.79
CA TRP A 153 22.26 3.17 11.99
C TRP A 153 23.42 3.96 12.58
N GLU A 154 23.55 4.03 13.91
CA GLU A 154 24.68 4.72 14.53
C GLU A 154 26.02 4.05 14.19
N LYS A 155 26.04 2.70 14.11
CA LYS A 155 27.22 1.96 13.66
C LYS A 155 27.55 2.23 12.19
N LYS A 156 26.53 2.20 11.32
CA LYS A 156 26.69 2.49 9.88
C LYS A 156 27.14 3.92 9.62
N ALA A 157 26.61 4.89 10.38
CA ALA A 157 26.93 6.31 10.25
C ALA A 157 28.42 6.60 10.53
N ARG A 158 29.05 5.84 11.44
CA ARG A 158 30.50 5.95 11.74
C ARG A 158 31.39 5.55 10.56
N GLU A 159 30.87 4.79 9.59
CA GLU A 159 31.60 4.46 8.37
C GLU A 159 31.67 5.65 7.39
N GLN A 160 30.94 6.74 7.65
CA GLN A 160 30.85 7.95 6.82
C GLN A 160 30.48 7.69 5.36
N LYS A 161 29.74 6.61 5.11
CA LYS A 161 29.20 6.24 3.79
C LYS A 161 27.69 6.36 3.79
N SER A 162 27.14 6.72 2.62
CA SER A 162 25.71 6.60 2.41
C SER A 162 25.30 5.13 2.39
N PHE A 163 24.08 4.83 2.84
CA PHE A 163 23.52 3.48 2.76
C PHE A 163 22.02 3.54 2.50
N ASP A 164 21.47 2.48 1.91
CA ASP A 164 20.03 2.36 1.66
C ASP A 164 19.29 2.12 2.97
N ILE A 165 18.41 3.05 3.35
CA ILE A 165 17.60 2.95 4.57
C ILE A 165 16.36 2.07 4.40
N TYR A 166 15.90 1.82 3.16
CA TYR A 166 14.56 1.26 2.91
C TYR A 166 14.37 -0.12 3.54
N SER A 167 15.40 -0.98 3.45
CA SER A 167 15.35 -2.32 4.04
C SER A 167 15.32 -2.26 5.57
N ASP A 168 16.14 -1.41 6.19
CA ASP A 168 16.19 -1.30 7.65
C ASP A 168 14.87 -0.78 8.22
N VAL A 169 14.28 0.23 7.57
CA VAL A 169 12.95 0.76 7.90
C VAL A 169 11.89 -0.33 7.73
N GLY A 170 11.99 -1.15 6.68
CA GLY A 170 11.01 -2.22 6.43
C GLY A 170 11.01 -3.32 7.48
N HIS A 171 12.19 -3.70 7.97
CA HIS A 171 12.31 -4.63 9.10
C HIS A 171 11.75 -4.01 10.37
N MET A 172 12.05 -2.73 10.63
CA MET A 172 11.51 -2.02 11.79
C MET A 172 9.98 -1.95 11.77
N ALA A 173 9.38 -1.57 10.63
CA ALA A 173 7.93 -1.49 10.48
C ALA A 173 7.25 -2.87 10.64
N LEU A 174 7.84 -3.93 10.08
CA LEU A 174 7.34 -5.30 10.26
C LEU A 174 7.38 -5.73 11.74
N ASP A 175 8.49 -5.47 12.43
CA ASP A 175 8.65 -5.79 13.85
C ASP A 175 7.59 -5.06 14.69
N SER A 176 7.44 -3.75 14.46
CA SER A 176 6.48 -2.94 15.20
C SER A 176 5.04 -3.36 14.92
N LEU A 177 4.69 -3.65 13.66
CA LEU A 177 3.38 -4.18 13.31
C LEU A 177 3.09 -5.49 14.05
N MET A 178 4.03 -6.44 14.03
CA MET A 178 3.86 -7.73 14.72
C MET A 178 3.67 -7.57 16.23
N LYS A 179 4.42 -6.67 16.88
CA LYS A 179 4.28 -6.38 18.32
C LYS A 179 2.95 -5.73 18.65
N CYS A 180 2.51 -4.77 17.83
CA CYS A 180 1.28 -4.02 18.06
C CYS A 180 0.03 -4.87 17.78
N THR A 181 -0.10 -5.43 16.57
CA THR A 181 -1.38 -5.93 16.06
C THR A 181 -1.49 -7.46 16.07
N PHE A 182 -0.36 -8.18 16.15
CA PHE A 182 -0.32 -9.65 16.08
C PHE A 182 0.12 -10.31 17.40
N GLY A 183 0.27 -9.53 18.47
CA GLY A 183 0.56 -10.05 19.81
C GLY A 183 1.94 -10.70 19.95
N LYS A 184 2.90 -10.35 19.07
CA LYS A 184 4.29 -10.79 19.22
C LYS A 184 4.87 -10.21 20.51
N GLY A 185 5.58 -11.06 21.27
CA GLY A 185 6.23 -10.66 22.52
C GLY A 185 7.42 -9.72 22.29
N THR A 186 8.24 -9.55 23.34
CA THR A 186 9.43 -8.68 23.31
C THR A 186 10.61 -9.28 22.55
N SER A 187 10.52 -10.55 22.13
CA SER A 187 11.47 -11.11 21.17
C SER A 187 11.32 -10.34 19.86
N GLY A 188 12.39 -9.65 19.44
CA GLY A 188 12.41 -8.91 18.16
C GLY A 188 12.27 -9.83 16.94
N LEU A 189 12.61 -9.32 15.76
CA LEU A 189 12.62 -10.16 14.56
C LEU A 189 13.48 -11.42 14.75
N ASN A 190 12.93 -12.57 14.33
CA ASN A 190 13.74 -13.75 14.12
C ASN A 190 14.46 -13.56 12.78
N ASP A 191 15.79 -13.38 12.84
CA ASP A 191 16.63 -12.93 11.72
C ASP A 191 16.46 -13.74 10.44
N SER A 192 16.08 -15.03 10.50
CA SER A 192 15.86 -15.85 9.30
C SER A 192 14.42 -15.79 8.80
N ARG A 193 13.44 -16.09 9.66
CA ARG A 193 12.03 -16.24 9.27
C ARG A 193 11.40 -14.93 8.83
N ASP A 194 11.54 -13.90 9.65
CA ASP A 194 10.85 -12.64 9.44
C ASP A 194 11.51 -11.88 8.26
N ASN A 195 12.82 -12.05 8.06
CA ASN A 195 13.53 -11.60 6.86
C ASN A 195 13.06 -12.34 5.58
N ASN A 196 12.86 -13.66 5.63
CA ASN A 196 12.33 -14.41 4.48
C ASN A 196 10.91 -13.94 4.10
N TYR A 197 10.07 -13.63 5.08
CA TYR A 197 8.76 -13.00 4.84
C TYR A 197 8.92 -11.64 4.17
N TYR A 198 9.74 -10.74 4.74
CA TYR A 198 10.00 -9.41 4.19
C TYR A 198 10.49 -9.45 2.73
N LEU A 199 11.44 -10.34 2.42
CA LEU A 199 11.93 -10.55 1.06
C LEU A 199 10.86 -11.10 0.12
N SER A 200 9.99 -11.99 0.62
CA SER A 200 8.87 -12.54 -0.15
C SER A 200 7.82 -11.48 -0.47
N VAL A 201 7.53 -10.55 0.46
CA VAL A 201 6.64 -9.40 0.19
C VAL A 201 7.23 -8.50 -0.90
N LYS A 202 8.54 -8.22 -0.86
CA LYS A 202 9.23 -7.49 -1.93
C LYS A 202 9.11 -8.21 -3.27
N GLU A 203 9.19 -9.54 -3.30
CA GLU A 203 9.03 -10.31 -4.53
C GLU A 203 7.58 -10.33 -5.03
N LEU A 204 6.60 -10.54 -4.15
CA LEU A 204 5.18 -10.54 -4.47
C LEU A 204 4.73 -9.21 -5.06
N THR A 205 5.12 -8.11 -4.43
CA THR A 205 4.77 -6.75 -4.89
C THR A 205 5.39 -6.43 -6.25
N LEU A 206 6.65 -6.84 -6.48
CA LEU A 206 7.33 -6.68 -7.77
C LEU A 206 6.61 -7.43 -8.88
N LEU A 207 6.36 -8.72 -8.66
CA LEU A 207 5.72 -9.59 -9.65
C LEU A 207 4.28 -9.15 -9.89
N MET A 208 3.54 -8.76 -8.84
CA MET A 208 2.17 -8.28 -9.00
C MET A 208 2.11 -6.97 -9.79
N GLN A 209 3.00 -6.01 -9.53
CA GLN A 209 3.07 -4.79 -10.32
C GLN A 209 3.40 -5.09 -11.79
N GLN A 210 4.41 -5.93 -12.04
CA GLN A 210 4.76 -6.36 -13.41
C GLN A 210 3.59 -7.05 -14.10
N ARG A 211 2.81 -7.85 -13.37
CA ARG A 211 1.59 -8.49 -13.85
C ARG A 211 0.50 -7.48 -14.20
N ILE A 212 0.30 -6.44 -13.38
CA ILE A 212 -0.64 -5.36 -13.67
C ILE A 212 -0.29 -4.71 -15.01
N ASP A 213 0.99 -4.41 -15.23
CA ASP A 213 1.47 -3.68 -16.41
C ASP A 213 1.71 -4.57 -17.66
N SER A 214 1.60 -5.89 -17.53
CA SER A 214 1.91 -6.88 -18.58
C SER A 214 0.68 -7.71 -18.96
N PHE A 215 -0.04 -7.28 -20.01
CA PHE A 215 -1.31 -7.89 -20.41
C PHE A 215 -1.22 -9.40 -20.71
N GLN A 216 -0.06 -9.91 -21.14
CA GLN A 216 0.18 -11.33 -21.37
C GLN A 216 0.06 -12.19 -20.09
N TYR A 217 0.15 -11.57 -18.90
CA TYR A 217 0.03 -12.24 -17.60
C TYR A 217 -1.36 -12.10 -16.95
N HIS A 218 -2.31 -11.43 -17.60
CA HIS A 218 -3.65 -11.19 -17.03
C HIS A 218 -4.54 -12.45 -17.02
N ASN A 219 -4.28 -13.44 -17.88
CA ASN A 219 -5.02 -14.70 -17.86
C ASN A 219 -4.42 -15.65 -16.81
N ASP A 220 -5.17 -15.98 -15.76
CA ASP A 220 -4.70 -16.86 -14.66
C ASP A 220 -4.16 -18.21 -15.14
N PHE A 221 -4.89 -18.88 -16.05
CA PHE A 221 -4.49 -20.19 -16.55
C PHE A 221 -3.12 -20.13 -17.23
N ILE A 222 -2.91 -19.16 -18.11
CA ILE A 222 -1.60 -18.97 -18.77
C ILE A 222 -0.55 -18.54 -17.74
N TYR A 223 -0.90 -17.61 -16.85
CA TYR A 223 0.02 -17.00 -15.89
C TYR A 223 0.70 -18.03 -15.00
N PHE A 224 -0.05 -18.95 -14.39
CA PHE A 224 0.50 -19.96 -13.49
C PHE A 224 1.36 -21.03 -14.21
N LEU A 225 1.29 -21.10 -15.54
CA LEU A 225 2.20 -21.92 -16.36
C LEU A 225 3.50 -21.19 -16.73
N THR A 226 3.64 -19.90 -16.44
CA THR A 226 4.86 -19.13 -16.72
C THR A 226 5.88 -19.23 -15.58
N PRO A 227 7.18 -18.99 -15.84
CA PRO A 227 8.18 -18.85 -14.77
C PRO A 227 7.81 -17.75 -13.77
N HIS A 228 7.22 -16.66 -14.26
CA HIS A 228 6.78 -15.52 -13.46
C HIS A 228 5.67 -15.92 -12.48
N GLY A 229 4.63 -16.61 -12.95
CA GLY A 229 3.54 -17.11 -12.09
C GLY A 229 3.99 -18.18 -11.09
N ARG A 230 4.89 -19.09 -11.48
CA ARG A 230 5.49 -20.06 -10.54
C ARG A 230 6.33 -19.38 -9.45
N ARG A 231 7.07 -18.33 -9.81
CA ARG A 231 7.84 -17.51 -8.87
C ARG A 231 6.91 -16.81 -7.87
N PHE A 232 5.82 -16.23 -8.36
CA PHE A 232 4.77 -15.63 -7.53
C PHE A 232 4.16 -16.64 -6.55
N LEU A 233 3.77 -17.84 -7.01
CA LEU A 233 3.21 -18.88 -6.14
C LEU A 233 4.18 -19.35 -5.05
N ARG A 234 5.49 -19.45 -5.35
CA ARG A 234 6.51 -19.77 -4.34
C ARG A 234 6.60 -18.69 -3.27
N ALA A 235 6.60 -17.41 -3.67
CA ALA A 235 6.60 -16.31 -2.71
C ALA A 235 5.29 -16.26 -1.89
N CYS A 236 4.14 -16.61 -2.49
CA CYS A 236 2.88 -16.77 -1.75
C CYS A 236 2.99 -17.85 -0.69
N GLN A 237 3.62 -18.99 -0.99
CA GLN A 237 3.79 -20.06 -0.01
C GLN A 237 4.60 -19.58 1.21
N VAL A 238 5.71 -18.88 0.99
CA VAL A 238 6.52 -18.33 2.10
C VAL A 238 5.73 -17.32 2.93
N ALA A 239 4.92 -16.48 2.27
CA ALA A 239 4.04 -15.54 2.97
C ALA A 239 2.99 -16.26 3.82
N HIS A 240 2.32 -17.27 3.27
CA HIS A 240 1.33 -18.08 4.00
C HIS A 240 1.97 -18.86 5.16
N ASP A 241 3.15 -19.45 4.97
CA ASP A 241 3.84 -20.20 6.03
C ASP A 241 4.15 -19.29 7.23
N HIS A 242 4.50 -18.03 6.97
CA HIS A 242 4.72 -17.03 8.01
C HIS A 242 3.44 -16.67 8.75
N THR A 243 2.36 -16.35 8.04
CA THR A 243 1.09 -15.94 8.66
C THR A 243 0.40 -17.10 9.38
N ASP A 244 0.45 -18.30 8.83
CA ASP A 244 0.01 -19.53 9.50
C ASP A 244 0.73 -19.75 10.82
N GLN A 245 2.04 -19.50 10.84
CA GLN A 245 2.84 -19.62 12.06
C GLN A 245 2.47 -18.57 13.10
N VAL A 246 2.29 -17.30 12.69
CA VAL A 246 1.83 -16.23 13.59
C VAL A 246 0.47 -16.57 14.20
N ILE A 247 -0.48 -17.07 13.40
CA ILE A 247 -1.79 -17.51 13.86
C ILE A 247 -1.65 -18.65 14.88
N ARG A 248 -0.83 -19.68 14.58
CA ARG A 248 -0.59 -20.81 15.50
C ARG A 248 0.05 -20.36 16.81
N GLU A 249 1.07 -19.52 16.75
CA GLU A 249 1.77 -18.98 17.92
C GLU A 249 0.80 -18.21 18.82
N ARG A 250 -0.06 -17.36 18.25
CA ARG A 250 -1.06 -16.62 19.04
C ARG A 250 -2.14 -17.54 19.61
N LYS A 251 -2.68 -18.48 18.82
CA LYS A 251 -3.66 -19.48 19.31
C LYS A 251 -3.08 -20.30 20.48
N ALA A 252 -1.80 -20.66 20.42
CA ALA A 252 -1.11 -21.38 21.49
C ALA A 252 -0.88 -20.50 22.73
N ALA A 253 -0.48 -19.24 22.55
CA ALA A 253 -0.33 -18.29 23.65
C ALA A 253 -1.63 -18.06 24.43
N LEU A 254 -2.77 -18.04 23.74
CA LEU A 254 -4.10 -17.90 24.36
C LEU A 254 -4.58 -19.16 25.12
N GLN A 255 -3.85 -20.28 25.05
CA GLN A 255 -4.12 -21.44 25.91
C GLN A 255 -3.56 -21.26 27.32
N ASP A 256 -2.60 -20.34 27.51
CA ASP A 256 -2.12 -19.97 28.83
C ASP A 256 -3.19 -19.15 29.57
N GLU A 257 -3.58 -19.61 30.76
CA GLU A 257 -4.69 -19.03 31.52
C GLU A 257 -4.44 -17.57 31.89
N LYS A 258 -3.20 -17.24 32.27
CA LYS A 258 -2.80 -15.88 32.65
C LYS A 258 -2.87 -14.92 31.46
N GLU A 259 -2.40 -15.35 30.29
CA GLU A 259 -2.51 -14.54 29.07
C GLU A 259 -3.97 -14.37 28.64
N ARG A 260 -4.78 -15.43 28.71
CA ARG A 260 -6.22 -15.36 28.39
C ARG A 260 -6.96 -14.39 29.32
N GLU A 261 -6.75 -14.48 30.63
CA GLU A 261 -7.34 -13.55 31.61
C GLU A 261 -6.90 -12.11 31.36
N ARG A 262 -5.61 -11.90 31.05
CA ARG A 262 -5.07 -10.57 30.71
C ARG A 262 -5.80 -9.97 29.52
N ILE A 263 -6.01 -10.75 28.46
CA ILE A 263 -6.69 -10.29 27.25
C ILE A 263 -8.19 -10.05 27.49
N GLN A 264 -8.86 -10.93 28.24
CA GLN A 264 -10.27 -10.75 28.63
C GLN A 264 -10.49 -9.54 29.53
N SER A 265 -9.49 -9.15 30.33
CA SER A 265 -9.53 -7.93 31.15
C SER A 265 -9.42 -6.64 30.33
N LYS A 266 -8.93 -6.70 29.08
CA LYS A 266 -8.79 -5.52 28.23
C LYS A 266 -10.15 -5.06 27.73
N ARG A 267 -10.41 -3.76 27.89
CA ARG A 267 -11.57 -3.08 27.29
C ARG A 267 -11.50 -3.00 25.75
N HIS A 268 -10.31 -3.06 25.18
CA HIS A 268 -10.09 -3.05 23.74
C HIS A 268 -9.05 -4.10 23.33
N LEU A 269 -9.35 -4.90 22.30
CA LEU A 269 -8.47 -5.93 21.77
C LEU A 269 -7.57 -5.42 20.66
N ASP A 270 -6.41 -6.05 20.56
CA ASP A 270 -5.52 -5.94 19.41
C ASP A 270 -6.13 -6.70 18.20
N PHE A 271 -5.70 -6.33 16.99
CA PHE A 271 -6.28 -6.83 15.74
C PHE A 271 -6.42 -8.36 15.65
N LEU A 272 -5.35 -9.12 15.91
CA LEU A 272 -5.40 -10.58 15.79
C LEU A 272 -6.31 -11.21 16.86
N ASP A 273 -6.39 -10.61 18.05
CA ASP A 273 -7.26 -11.11 19.12
C ASP A 273 -8.75 -10.91 18.77
N ILE A 274 -9.09 -9.82 18.07
CA ILE A 274 -10.44 -9.61 17.52
C ILE A 274 -10.77 -10.72 16.51
N LEU A 275 -9.84 -10.99 15.58
CA LEU A 275 -10.02 -12.01 14.55
C LEU A 275 -10.16 -13.44 15.12
N LEU A 276 -9.46 -13.73 16.21
CA LEU A 276 -9.54 -15.02 16.90
C LEU A 276 -10.79 -15.15 17.79
N GLY A 277 -11.63 -14.12 17.88
CA GLY A 277 -12.87 -14.14 18.65
C GLY A 277 -12.64 -14.13 20.16
N ALA A 278 -11.56 -13.50 20.64
CA ALA A 278 -11.13 -13.59 22.05
C ALA A 278 -12.15 -13.04 23.07
N TRP A 279 -13.18 -12.30 22.64
CA TRP A 279 -14.24 -11.76 23.49
C TRP A 279 -15.55 -12.53 23.48
N ASP A 280 -15.84 -13.31 22.44
CA ASP A 280 -17.21 -13.81 22.23
C ASP A 280 -17.22 -15.12 21.44
N GLU A 281 -17.48 -16.23 22.13
CA GLU A 281 -17.67 -17.55 21.51
C GLU A 281 -18.93 -17.64 20.63
N GLU A 282 -19.86 -16.68 20.75
CA GLU A 282 -21.12 -16.58 19.99
C GLU A 282 -21.05 -15.51 18.88
N GLY A 283 -19.93 -14.78 18.77
CA GLY A 283 -19.69 -13.74 17.78
C GLY A 283 -19.52 -14.26 16.34
N ILE A 284 -19.21 -13.35 15.41
CA ILE A 284 -18.95 -13.73 14.01
C ILE A 284 -17.68 -14.59 13.95
N LYS A 285 -17.86 -15.90 13.75
CA LYS A 285 -16.77 -16.84 13.51
C LYS A 285 -16.34 -16.75 12.05
N LEU A 286 -15.12 -16.28 11.83
CA LEU A 286 -14.48 -16.35 10.52
C LEU A 286 -14.08 -17.80 10.24
N SER A 287 -14.14 -18.20 8.96
CA SER A 287 -13.52 -19.45 8.53
C SER A 287 -11.99 -19.34 8.66
N ASP A 288 -11.28 -20.46 8.79
CA ASP A 288 -9.80 -20.43 8.82
C ASP A 288 -9.21 -19.77 7.55
N GLU A 289 -9.88 -19.91 6.41
CA GLU A 289 -9.50 -19.22 5.16
C GLU A 289 -9.70 -17.71 5.25
N ASP A 290 -10.85 -17.25 5.76
CA ASP A 290 -11.11 -15.82 5.94
C ASP A 290 -10.19 -15.19 7.00
N LEU A 291 -9.91 -15.90 8.09
CA LEU A 291 -8.96 -15.49 9.12
C LEU A 291 -7.57 -15.29 8.53
N ARG A 292 -7.04 -16.30 7.83
CA ARG A 292 -5.72 -16.23 7.18
C ARG A 292 -5.68 -15.11 6.15
N ALA A 293 -6.72 -14.95 5.34
CA ALA A 293 -6.77 -13.89 4.33
C ALA A 293 -6.73 -12.48 4.95
N GLU A 294 -7.40 -12.24 6.07
CA GLU A 294 -7.29 -10.95 6.79
C GLU A 294 -5.91 -10.78 7.43
N VAL A 295 -5.31 -11.84 8.00
CA VAL A 295 -3.94 -11.79 8.52
C VAL A 295 -2.93 -11.47 7.41
N ASP A 296 -3.01 -12.16 6.27
CA ASP A 296 -2.18 -11.91 5.08
C ASP A 296 -2.32 -10.45 4.60
N THR A 297 -3.56 -9.96 4.54
CA THR A 297 -3.87 -8.58 4.12
C THR A 297 -3.23 -7.57 5.04
N PHE A 298 -3.48 -7.65 6.35
CA PHE A 298 -2.97 -6.67 7.31
C PHE A 298 -1.47 -6.78 7.55
N MET A 299 -0.90 -7.98 7.47
CA MET A 299 0.55 -8.15 7.57
C MET A 299 1.23 -7.43 6.40
N PHE A 300 0.71 -7.52 5.18
CA PHE A 300 1.22 -6.75 4.04
C PHE A 300 0.94 -5.24 4.16
N GLU A 301 -0.33 -4.84 4.31
CA GLU A 301 -0.76 -3.45 4.28
C GLU A 301 -0.14 -2.61 5.41
N GLY A 302 0.05 -3.22 6.59
CA GLY A 302 0.47 -2.54 7.80
C GLY A 302 1.95 -2.14 7.83
N HIS A 303 2.83 -2.83 7.08
CA HIS A 303 4.27 -2.51 7.09
C HIS A 303 4.79 -1.99 5.76
N ASP A 304 4.35 -2.52 4.61
CA ASP A 304 4.98 -2.14 3.32
C ASP A 304 4.67 -0.68 2.95
N THR A 305 3.45 -0.22 3.31
CA THR A 305 3.02 1.16 3.09
C THR A 305 3.74 2.15 4.00
N THR A 306 3.91 1.84 5.28
CA THR A 306 4.60 2.73 6.24
C THR A 306 6.11 2.72 6.03
N THR A 307 6.68 1.62 5.54
CA THR A 307 8.07 1.57 5.06
C THR A 307 8.33 2.61 3.96
N SER A 308 7.46 2.64 2.96
CA SER A 308 7.50 3.63 1.88
C SER A 308 7.36 5.04 2.46
N ALA A 309 6.34 5.26 3.30
CA ALA A 309 6.05 6.55 3.92
C ALA A 309 7.25 7.12 4.68
N ILE A 310 7.81 6.36 5.63
CA ILE A 310 8.92 6.80 6.48
C ILE A 310 10.17 7.08 5.63
N SER A 311 10.50 6.17 4.70
CA SER A 311 11.71 6.30 3.90
C SER A 311 11.67 7.54 2.98
N TRP A 312 10.52 7.84 2.38
CA TRP A 312 10.34 9.06 1.57
C TRP A 312 10.26 10.34 2.40
N VAL A 313 9.69 10.28 3.62
CA VAL A 313 9.73 11.41 4.56
C VAL A 313 11.17 11.74 4.94
N LEU A 314 11.99 10.74 5.31
CA LEU A 314 13.39 10.96 5.64
C LEU A 314 14.21 11.46 4.43
N TYR A 315 13.90 10.99 3.22
CA TYR A 315 14.47 11.55 2.00
C TYR A 315 14.11 13.03 1.83
N CYS A 316 12.84 13.43 2.00
CA CYS A 316 12.44 14.83 1.96
C CYS A 316 13.17 15.65 3.03
N MET A 317 13.27 15.14 4.25
CA MET A 317 14.02 15.80 5.31
C MET A 317 15.49 15.99 4.94
N SER A 318 16.10 15.06 4.21
CA SER A 318 17.46 15.21 3.72
C SER A 318 17.61 16.32 2.66
N LEU A 319 16.61 16.46 1.78
CA LEU A 319 16.61 17.47 0.70
C LEU A 319 16.38 18.90 1.21
N TYR A 320 15.65 19.06 2.32
CA TYR A 320 15.23 20.36 2.85
C TYR A 320 15.72 20.56 4.29
N PRO A 321 17.01 20.91 4.49
CA PRO A 321 17.58 21.09 5.82
C PRO A 321 16.86 22.13 6.68
N GLU A 322 16.24 23.17 6.11
CA GLU A 322 15.43 24.11 6.92
C GLU A 322 14.21 23.43 7.56
N HIS A 323 13.49 22.60 6.80
CA HIS A 323 12.33 21.87 7.32
C HIS A 323 12.77 20.80 8.30
N GLN A 324 13.90 20.14 8.05
CA GLN A 324 14.48 19.16 8.97
C GLN A 324 14.83 19.78 10.33
N ARG A 325 15.50 20.95 10.35
CA ARG A 325 15.85 21.65 11.58
C ARG A 325 14.60 22.09 12.35
N ARG A 326 13.64 22.70 11.66
CA ARG A 326 12.39 23.15 12.29
C ARG A 326 11.57 21.99 12.87
N CYS A 327 11.51 20.84 12.19
CA CYS A 327 10.89 19.64 12.75
C CYS A 327 11.63 19.17 14.00
N ARG A 328 12.98 19.13 13.96
CA ARG A 328 13.80 18.74 15.12
C ARG A 328 13.56 19.65 16.32
N GLU A 329 13.54 20.96 16.12
CA GLU A 329 13.26 21.96 17.15
C GLU A 329 11.87 21.75 17.77
N GLU A 330 10.83 21.57 16.94
CA GLU A 330 9.47 21.24 17.41
C GLU A 330 9.46 19.98 18.29
N ILE A 331 10.13 18.92 17.85
CA ILE A 331 10.19 17.65 18.59
C ILE A 331 10.94 17.82 19.92
N GLN A 332 12.05 18.56 19.92
CA GLN A 332 12.83 18.83 21.14
C GLN A 332 12.00 19.59 22.18
N GLU A 333 11.24 20.59 21.76
CA GLU A 333 10.34 21.35 22.63
C GLU A 333 9.23 20.48 23.23
N ILE A 334 8.59 19.63 22.41
CA ILE A 334 7.54 18.70 22.86
C ILE A 334 8.10 17.67 23.85
N LEU A 335 9.27 17.10 23.55
CA LEU A 335 9.86 16.05 24.37
C LEU A 335 10.33 16.59 25.73
N GLY A 336 10.94 17.78 25.75
CA GLY A 336 11.57 18.36 26.94
C GLY A 336 12.64 17.43 27.49
N ASP A 337 12.64 17.21 28.80
CA ASP A 337 13.60 16.34 29.50
C ASP A 337 13.22 14.84 29.48
N ARG A 338 12.17 14.44 28.73
CA ARG A 338 11.69 13.05 28.72
C ARG A 338 12.51 12.19 27.76
N ASP A 339 12.69 10.92 28.11
CA ASP A 339 13.38 9.96 27.24
C ASP A 339 12.49 9.35 26.14
N THR A 340 11.16 9.54 26.22
CA THR A 340 10.21 8.90 25.29
C THR A 340 8.96 9.73 25.01
N LEU A 341 8.44 9.53 23.79
CA LEU A 341 7.20 10.11 23.32
C LEU A 341 5.98 9.40 23.91
N LYS A 342 4.91 10.16 24.12
CA LYS A 342 3.58 9.69 24.54
C LYS A 342 2.57 9.93 23.41
N TRP A 343 1.42 9.28 23.49
CA TRP A 343 0.35 9.45 22.51
C TRP A 343 -0.09 10.92 22.35
N ASP A 344 -0.24 11.64 23.46
CA ASP A 344 -0.74 13.02 23.43
C ASP A 344 0.26 13.98 22.76
N ASP A 345 1.57 13.67 22.78
CA ASP A 345 2.61 14.45 22.10
C ASP A 345 2.40 14.47 20.57
N LEU A 346 1.79 13.43 20.02
CA LEU A 346 1.62 13.30 18.56
C LEU A 346 0.69 14.37 18.00
N ALA A 347 -0.24 14.90 18.80
CA ALA A 347 -1.12 15.99 18.39
C ALA A 347 -0.35 17.32 18.24
N GLU A 348 0.64 17.54 19.10
CA GLU A 348 1.45 18.76 19.16
C GLU A 348 2.51 18.84 18.05
N MET A 349 2.85 17.71 17.39
CA MET A 349 3.77 17.63 16.24
C MET A 349 3.16 18.23 14.96
N THR A 350 2.71 19.47 15.01
CA THR A 350 1.91 20.11 13.95
C THR A 350 2.72 20.33 12.67
N TYR A 351 3.94 20.84 12.79
CA TYR A 351 4.81 21.13 11.66
C TYR A 351 5.41 19.87 11.05
N LEU A 352 5.82 18.90 11.87
CA LEU A 352 6.19 17.57 11.39
C LEU A 352 5.02 16.93 10.63
N THR A 353 3.78 17.07 11.11
CA THR A 353 2.59 16.59 10.37
C THR A 353 2.45 17.26 9.01
N MET A 354 2.70 18.58 8.92
CA MET A 354 2.67 19.30 7.65
C MET A 354 3.73 18.77 6.68
N CYS A 355 4.95 18.54 7.16
CA CYS A 355 6.04 17.98 6.35
C CYS A 355 5.74 16.55 5.88
N ILE A 356 5.20 15.69 6.76
CA ILE A 356 4.77 14.33 6.40
C ILE A 356 3.70 14.38 5.31
N LYS A 357 2.70 15.25 5.44
CA LYS A 357 1.64 15.39 4.43
C LYS A 357 2.16 15.89 3.09
N GLU A 358 3.09 16.84 3.08
CA GLU A 358 3.73 17.32 1.85
C GLU A 358 4.61 16.25 1.21
N SER A 359 5.30 15.43 2.02
CA SER A 359 5.98 14.23 1.53
C SER A 359 5.00 13.28 0.88
N PHE A 360 3.84 13.00 1.49
CA PHE A 360 2.83 12.10 0.90
C PHE A 360 2.17 12.68 -0.35
N ARG A 361 2.17 14.01 -0.51
CA ARG A 361 1.69 14.65 -1.74
C ARG A 361 2.65 14.38 -2.90
N LEU A 362 3.95 14.57 -2.68
CA LEU A 362 4.96 14.36 -3.74
C LEU A 362 5.33 12.89 -3.96
N TYR A 363 5.29 12.10 -2.89
CA TYR A 363 5.69 10.70 -2.80
C TYR A 363 4.60 9.87 -2.09
N PRO A 364 3.40 9.76 -2.69
CA PRO A 364 2.31 9.00 -2.09
C PRO A 364 2.72 7.53 -1.92
N PRO A 365 2.64 6.95 -0.70
CA PRO A 365 3.01 5.55 -0.48
C PRO A 365 2.23 4.58 -1.38
N VAL A 366 0.99 4.90 -1.74
CA VAL A 366 0.20 4.18 -2.75
C VAL A 366 -0.14 5.16 -3.88
N PRO A 367 0.55 5.09 -5.05
CA PRO A 367 0.41 6.08 -6.11
C PRO A 367 -0.83 5.88 -6.98
N GLN A 368 -1.41 4.68 -7.01
CA GLN A 368 -2.51 4.34 -7.91
C GLN A 368 -3.41 3.25 -7.30
N VAL A 369 -4.73 3.40 -7.45
CA VAL A 369 -5.73 2.42 -7.01
C VAL A 369 -6.85 2.29 -8.05
N TYR A 370 -7.58 1.18 -8.05
CA TYR A 370 -8.55 0.88 -9.12
C TYR A 370 -9.95 0.58 -8.58
N ARG A 371 -10.96 0.80 -9.41
CA ARG A 371 -12.35 0.37 -9.17
C ARG A 371 -12.97 -0.16 -10.45
N GLN A 372 -13.93 -1.06 -10.29
CA GLN A 372 -14.94 -1.34 -11.31
C GLN A 372 -16.27 -0.77 -10.83
N LEU A 373 -16.92 0.03 -11.65
CA LEU A 373 -18.19 0.66 -11.32
C LEU A 373 -19.29 -0.39 -11.22
N SER A 374 -20.05 -0.39 -10.11
CA SER A 374 -21.26 -1.19 -9.94
C SER A 374 -22.54 -0.43 -10.31
N GLN A 375 -22.43 0.87 -10.58
CA GLN A 375 -23.51 1.76 -11.00
C GLN A 375 -22.91 2.87 -11.87
N PRO A 376 -23.69 3.45 -12.81
CA PRO A 376 -23.23 4.56 -13.62
C PRO A 376 -22.83 5.78 -12.77
N VAL A 377 -21.90 6.58 -13.28
CA VAL A 377 -21.42 7.82 -12.64
C VAL A 377 -21.46 8.98 -13.64
N ASN A 378 -21.91 10.14 -13.17
CA ASN A 378 -21.86 11.40 -13.91
C ASN A 378 -20.79 12.28 -13.28
N PHE A 379 -20.01 12.96 -14.12
CA PHE A 379 -18.95 13.87 -13.70
C PHE A 379 -19.36 15.34 -13.84
N VAL A 380 -18.57 16.22 -13.22
CA VAL A 380 -18.87 17.65 -13.09
C VAL A 380 -18.96 18.39 -14.43
N ASP A 381 -18.28 17.89 -15.46
CA ASP A 381 -18.23 18.46 -16.81
C ASP A 381 -19.25 17.82 -17.78
N GLY A 382 -20.24 17.09 -17.25
CA GLY A 382 -21.31 16.49 -18.03
C GLY A 382 -20.94 15.17 -18.74
N ARG A 383 -19.68 14.72 -18.64
CA ARG A 383 -19.29 13.37 -19.07
C ARG A 383 -19.79 12.32 -18.08
N SER A 384 -19.87 11.07 -18.50
CA SER A 384 -20.34 9.97 -17.65
C SER A 384 -19.73 8.64 -18.05
N LEU A 385 -19.82 7.65 -17.15
CA LEU A 385 -19.45 6.27 -17.42
C LEU A 385 -20.56 5.31 -16.98
N PRO A 386 -20.83 4.25 -17.77
CA PRO A 386 -21.79 3.21 -17.40
C PRO A 386 -21.23 2.25 -16.34
N GLU A 387 -22.12 1.47 -15.74
CA GLU A 387 -21.77 0.30 -14.93
C GLU A 387 -20.80 -0.64 -15.68
N GLY A 388 -19.92 -1.30 -14.93
CA GLY A 388 -18.95 -2.25 -15.47
C GLY A 388 -17.67 -1.60 -16.00
N SER A 389 -17.65 -0.27 -16.19
CA SER A 389 -16.46 0.49 -16.55
C SER A 389 -15.38 0.41 -15.48
N LEU A 390 -14.13 0.49 -15.89
CA LEU A 390 -12.96 0.43 -15.00
C LEU A 390 -12.39 1.83 -14.79
N ILE A 391 -12.11 2.16 -13.54
CA ILE A 391 -11.51 3.42 -13.10
C ILE A 391 -10.14 3.14 -12.55
N SER A 392 -9.18 3.99 -12.91
CA SER A 392 -7.91 4.10 -12.23
C SER A 392 -7.80 5.48 -11.60
N LEU A 393 -7.71 5.55 -10.28
CA LEU A 393 -7.40 6.79 -9.57
C LEU A 393 -5.88 6.93 -9.48
N HIS A 394 -5.35 7.90 -10.21
CA HIS A 394 -3.92 8.20 -10.22
C HIS A 394 -3.60 9.22 -9.13
N ILE A 395 -3.49 8.74 -7.88
CA ILE A 395 -3.23 9.57 -6.69
C ILE A 395 -1.97 10.43 -6.91
N TYR A 396 -0.93 9.87 -7.53
CA TYR A 396 0.31 10.59 -7.87
C TYR A 396 0.07 11.82 -8.74
N ALA A 397 -0.80 11.73 -9.75
CA ALA A 397 -1.07 12.86 -10.63
C ALA A 397 -2.10 13.81 -10.02
N LEU A 398 -3.08 13.29 -9.27
CA LEU A 398 -4.02 14.11 -8.50
C LEU A 398 -3.29 15.04 -7.52
N HIS A 399 -2.26 14.54 -6.84
CA HIS A 399 -1.46 15.31 -5.90
C HIS A 399 -0.48 16.29 -6.57
N ARG A 400 -0.38 16.25 -7.91
CA ARG A 400 0.42 17.13 -8.76
C ARG A 400 -0.41 17.92 -9.76
N ASN A 401 -1.74 17.87 -9.64
CA ASN A 401 -2.63 18.54 -10.56
C ASN A 401 -2.47 20.06 -10.43
N SER A 402 -1.95 20.70 -11.49
CA SER A 402 -1.64 22.14 -11.53
C SER A 402 -2.83 23.07 -11.35
N THR A 403 -4.07 22.60 -11.54
CA THR A 403 -5.27 23.40 -11.25
C THR A 403 -5.61 23.42 -9.76
N VAL A 404 -5.05 22.50 -8.97
CA VAL A 404 -5.32 22.31 -7.54
C VAL A 404 -4.12 22.71 -6.67
N TRP A 405 -2.91 22.47 -7.18
CA TRP A 405 -1.65 22.69 -6.46
C TRP A 405 -0.80 23.72 -7.20
N PRO A 406 -0.72 24.97 -6.73
CA PRO A 406 0.20 25.96 -7.27
C PRO A 406 1.64 25.47 -7.13
N ASP A 407 2.46 25.58 -8.17
CA ASP A 407 3.83 25.04 -8.22
C ASP A 407 3.91 23.58 -7.74
N PRO A 408 3.29 22.62 -8.47
CA PRO A 408 3.03 21.28 -7.96
C PRO A 408 4.28 20.49 -7.53
N GLU A 409 5.46 20.83 -8.05
CA GLU A 409 6.70 20.12 -7.75
C GLU A 409 7.44 20.67 -6.53
N VAL A 410 7.09 21.88 -6.08
CA VAL A 410 7.71 22.53 -4.92
C VAL A 410 7.20 21.89 -3.63
N PHE A 411 8.13 21.44 -2.79
CA PHE A 411 7.86 20.99 -1.43
C PHE A 411 7.59 22.19 -0.53
N ASP A 412 6.33 22.38 -0.13
CA ASP A 412 5.92 23.42 0.80
C ASP A 412 4.99 22.83 1.89
N PRO A 413 5.52 22.61 3.12
CA PRO A 413 4.71 22.15 4.24
C PRO A 413 3.54 23.08 4.56
N LEU A 414 3.65 24.40 4.32
CA LEU A 414 2.63 25.37 4.69
C LEU A 414 1.36 25.23 3.85
N ARG A 415 1.38 24.48 2.75
CA ARG A 415 0.15 24.01 2.09
C ARG A 415 -0.78 23.31 3.08
N PHE A 416 -0.24 22.66 4.10
CA PHE A 416 -1.02 21.94 5.12
C PHE A 416 -1.26 22.73 6.41
N SER A 417 -1.02 24.05 6.40
CA SER A 417 -1.45 24.94 7.48
C SER A 417 -2.98 24.90 7.65
N PRO A 418 -3.51 25.19 8.86
CA PRO A 418 -4.95 25.24 9.08
C PRO A 418 -5.69 26.14 8.09
N GLU A 419 -5.14 27.32 7.77
CA GLU A 419 -5.72 28.26 6.81
C GLU A 419 -5.81 27.67 5.39
N ASN A 420 -4.71 27.09 4.90
CA ASN A 420 -4.64 26.57 3.54
C ASN A 420 -5.46 25.28 3.37
N VAL A 421 -5.58 24.46 4.42
CA VAL A 421 -6.42 23.25 4.41
C VAL A 421 -7.91 23.61 4.40
N ALA A 422 -8.33 24.66 5.10
CA ALA A 422 -9.75 25.04 5.19
C ALA A 422 -10.39 25.35 3.83
N ARG A 423 -9.60 25.82 2.86
CA ARG A 423 -10.05 26.14 1.50
C ARG A 423 -9.91 24.98 0.50
N ARG A 424 -9.34 23.84 0.91
CA ARG A 424 -9.00 22.73 0.02
C ARG A 424 -10.21 21.84 -0.25
N HIS A 425 -10.37 21.41 -1.50
CA HIS A 425 -11.34 20.37 -1.86
C HIS A 425 -11.05 19.06 -1.09
N SER A 426 -12.06 18.43 -0.51
CA SER A 426 -11.90 17.27 0.39
C SER A 426 -11.29 16.02 -0.27
N PHE A 427 -11.30 15.94 -1.60
CA PHE A 427 -10.67 14.87 -2.39
C PHE A 427 -9.37 15.29 -3.09
N ALA A 428 -8.84 16.49 -2.84
CA ALA A 428 -7.57 16.93 -3.45
C ALA A 428 -6.33 16.23 -2.86
N PHE A 429 -6.39 15.86 -1.58
CA PHE A 429 -5.31 15.18 -0.87
C PHE A 429 -5.83 13.92 -0.18
N ILE A 430 -5.64 12.78 -0.84
CA ILE A 430 -6.19 11.46 -0.43
C ILE A 430 -5.12 10.35 -0.45
N PRO A 431 -3.96 10.50 0.23
CA PRO A 431 -2.94 9.44 0.28
C PRO A 431 -3.43 8.16 0.98
N PHE A 432 -4.45 8.29 1.84
CA PHE A 432 -5.14 7.19 2.52
C PHE A 432 -6.48 6.82 1.85
N SER A 433 -6.66 7.18 0.57
CA SER A 433 -7.94 7.13 -0.13
C SER A 433 -9.00 7.97 0.60
N ALA A 434 -10.28 7.80 0.25
CA ALA A 434 -11.42 8.47 0.88
C ALA A 434 -12.70 7.62 0.76
N GLY A 435 -13.78 8.09 1.38
CA GLY A 435 -15.08 7.43 1.38
C GLY A 435 -15.10 6.14 2.21
N PRO A 436 -16.05 5.22 1.96
CA PRO A 436 -16.22 4.01 2.76
C PRO A 436 -15.02 3.06 2.70
N ARG A 437 -14.09 3.30 1.77
CA ARG A 437 -12.92 2.47 1.45
C ARG A 437 -11.62 3.22 1.64
N ASN A 438 -11.64 4.17 2.57
CA ASN A 438 -10.44 4.75 3.12
C ASN A 438 -9.63 3.68 3.88
N CYS A 439 -8.34 3.97 4.04
CA CYS A 439 -7.44 3.17 4.85
C CYS A 439 -7.97 3.05 6.28
N ILE A 440 -8.16 1.81 6.75
CA ILE A 440 -8.58 1.55 8.13
C ILE A 440 -7.45 1.91 9.12
N GLY A 441 -6.20 1.70 8.71
CA GLY A 441 -5.00 1.92 9.52
C GLY A 441 -4.44 3.34 9.45
N GLN A 442 -5.17 4.34 8.94
CA GLN A 442 -4.65 5.70 8.77
C GLN A 442 -4.07 6.29 10.07
N GLN A 443 -4.76 6.12 11.20
CA GLN A 443 -4.30 6.64 12.49
C GLN A 443 -3.09 5.87 13.02
N PHE A 444 -3.07 4.54 12.84
CA PHE A 444 -1.91 3.70 13.14
C PHE A 444 -0.68 4.17 12.35
N ALA A 445 -0.82 4.30 11.03
CA ALA A 445 0.26 4.71 10.14
C ALA A 445 0.78 6.12 10.47
N MET A 446 -0.12 7.08 10.71
CA MET A 446 0.30 8.45 11.08
C MET A 446 1.01 8.48 12.43
N ALA A 447 0.59 7.67 13.40
CA ALA A 447 1.27 7.57 14.70
C ALA A 447 2.67 6.95 14.53
N GLU A 448 2.78 5.84 13.82
CA GLU A 448 4.06 5.17 13.54
C GLU A 448 5.02 6.11 12.79
N VAL A 449 4.59 6.71 11.68
CA VAL A 449 5.42 7.61 10.86
C VAL A 449 5.90 8.80 11.71
N LYS A 450 5.05 9.39 12.56
CA LYS A 450 5.44 10.50 13.44
C LYS A 450 6.49 10.07 14.46
N VAL A 451 6.24 8.99 15.21
CA VAL A 451 7.18 8.50 16.24
C VAL A 451 8.52 8.16 15.63
N VAL A 452 8.52 7.37 14.55
CA VAL A 452 9.75 6.92 13.89
C VAL A 452 10.53 8.12 13.34
N THR A 453 9.88 9.01 12.60
CA THR A 453 10.54 10.19 12.02
C THR A 453 11.07 11.11 13.11
N ALA A 454 10.30 11.33 14.17
CA ALA A 454 10.71 12.19 15.27
C ALA A 454 11.99 11.69 15.94
N LEU A 455 12.04 10.40 16.29
CA LEU A 455 13.21 9.77 16.90
C LEU A 455 14.41 9.73 15.95
N CYS A 456 14.17 9.54 14.64
CA CYS A 456 15.22 9.64 13.63
C CYS A 456 15.85 11.04 13.62
N LEU A 457 15.03 12.10 13.58
CA LEU A 457 15.49 13.49 13.52
C LEU A 457 16.19 13.94 14.80
N LEU A 458 15.80 13.42 15.97
CA LEU A 458 16.49 13.70 17.23
C LEU A 458 17.89 13.08 17.27
N ARG A 459 18.08 11.90 16.68
CA ARG A 459 19.34 11.15 16.78
C ARG A 459 20.29 11.39 15.62
N PHE A 460 19.78 11.78 14.45
CA PHE A 460 20.58 12.00 13.26
C PHE A 460 20.19 13.29 12.52
N GLU A 461 21.19 13.88 11.88
CA GLU A 461 21.02 14.79 10.76
C GLU A 461 21.17 14.01 9.44
N PHE A 462 20.21 14.19 8.52
CA PHE A 462 20.16 13.47 7.25
C PHE A 462 20.60 14.38 6.10
N ALA A 463 21.42 13.85 5.20
CA ALA A 463 21.79 14.49 3.95
C ALA A 463 21.65 13.50 2.77
N PRO A 464 21.28 13.96 1.57
CA PRO A 464 21.13 13.09 0.40
C PRO A 464 22.52 12.64 -0.09
N ASP A 465 22.57 11.50 -0.78
CA ASP A 465 23.71 11.13 -1.61
C ASP A 465 23.48 11.62 -3.05
N PRO A 466 24.17 12.69 -3.52
CA PRO A 466 23.96 13.24 -4.86
C PRO A 466 24.30 12.25 -5.99
N SER A 467 25.12 11.23 -5.71
CA SER A 467 25.48 10.20 -6.69
C SER A 467 24.44 9.09 -6.81
N ARG A 468 23.50 9.01 -5.85
CA ARG A 468 22.50 7.93 -5.73
C ARG A 468 21.11 8.45 -5.38
N LEU A 469 20.68 9.52 -6.05
CA LEU A 469 19.33 10.04 -5.88
C LEU A 469 18.26 8.95 -6.17
N PRO A 470 17.22 8.81 -5.33
CA PRO A 470 16.18 7.82 -5.51
C PRO A 470 15.42 7.96 -6.83
N ILE A 471 15.21 6.85 -7.51
CA ILE A 471 14.42 6.79 -8.75
C ILE A 471 13.09 6.10 -8.45
N LYS A 472 12.00 6.86 -8.52
CA LYS A 472 10.63 6.39 -8.23
C LYS A 472 10.30 5.13 -9.03
N MET A 473 9.82 4.11 -8.34
CA MET A 473 9.42 2.83 -8.92
C MET A 473 8.11 2.36 -8.27
N PRO A 474 6.98 2.35 -9.01
CA PRO A 474 5.76 1.70 -8.55
C PRO A 474 6.03 0.21 -8.30
N GLN A 475 5.58 -0.29 -7.17
CA GLN A 475 5.66 -1.69 -6.80
C GLN A 475 4.49 -2.03 -5.86
N LEU A 476 3.26 -1.78 -6.31
CA LEU A 476 2.05 -1.58 -5.48
C LEU A 476 2.16 -0.36 -4.56
N VAL A 477 3.18 -0.33 -3.70
CA VAL A 477 3.62 0.87 -2.97
C VAL A 477 4.69 1.62 -3.77
N LEU A 478 4.96 2.88 -3.41
CA LEU A 478 6.02 3.67 -4.04
C LEU A 478 7.39 3.28 -3.45
N ARG A 479 8.20 2.61 -4.25
CA ARG A 479 9.60 2.26 -3.91
C ARG A 479 10.58 3.11 -4.71
N SER A 480 11.87 2.85 -4.49
CA SER A 480 12.96 3.37 -5.30
C SER A 480 13.69 2.23 -6.00
N LYS A 481 13.98 2.39 -7.30
CA LYS A 481 14.72 1.42 -8.12
C LYS A 481 16.13 1.14 -7.56
N ASN A 482 16.76 2.16 -6.98
CA ASN A 482 18.11 2.14 -6.43
C ASN A 482 18.13 2.33 -4.91
N GLY A 483 17.00 2.11 -4.21
CA GLY A 483 16.90 2.35 -2.77
C GLY A 483 16.87 3.84 -2.40
N ILE A 484 16.90 4.13 -1.10
CA ILE A 484 16.97 5.50 -0.57
C ILE A 484 18.30 5.64 0.18
N HIS A 485 19.33 6.08 -0.53
CA HIS A 485 20.68 6.26 0.00
C HIS A 485 20.83 7.62 0.67
N LEU A 486 21.10 7.63 1.97
CA LEU A 486 21.29 8.85 2.77
C LEU A 486 22.61 8.80 3.55
N HIS A 487 23.21 9.95 3.76
CA HIS A 487 24.24 10.18 4.76
C HIS A 487 23.58 10.54 6.10
N LEU A 488 24.06 9.93 7.19
CA LEU A 488 23.58 10.19 8.54
C LEU A 488 24.73 10.73 9.38
N LYS A 489 24.49 11.85 10.06
CA LYS A 489 25.40 12.42 11.06
C LYS A 489 24.78 12.25 12.45
N PRO A 490 25.38 11.47 13.37
CA PRO A 490 24.86 11.30 14.73
C PRO A 490 24.84 12.62 15.50
N LEU A 491 23.80 12.83 16.31
CA LEU A 491 23.63 13.98 17.18
C LEU A 491 23.68 13.50 18.65
N GLY A 492 24.70 13.92 19.40
CA GLY A 492 24.88 13.51 20.80
C GLY A 492 26.27 13.84 21.39
N PRO A 493 26.42 13.79 22.74
CA PRO A 493 27.66 14.13 23.45
C PRO A 493 28.72 13.07 23.19
N GLY A 494 29.52 13.26 22.14
CA GLY A 494 30.51 12.30 21.64
C GLY A 494 30.79 12.40 20.14
N SER A 495 30.04 13.25 19.42
CA SER A 495 30.16 13.46 17.97
C SER A 495 31.28 14.42 17.52
N GLU A 496 32.06 14.98 18.47
CA GLU A 496 33.22 15.85 18.22
C GLU A 496 34.58 15.21 18.59
N LYS A 497 34.74 13.89 18.47
CA LYS A 497 36.06 13.24 18.60
C LYS A 497 36.53 12.60 17.33
#